data_AF-A0A2X4U149-F1
#
_entry.id   AF-A0A2X4U149-F1
#
_cell.length_a   1.000
_cell.length_b   1.000
_cell.length_c   1.000
_cell.angle_alpha   90.00
_cell.angle_beta   90.00
_cell.angle_gamma   90.00
#
_symmetry.space_group_name_H-M   'P 1'
#
loop_
_entity.id
_entity.type
_entity.pdbx_description
1 polymer ?
#
loop_
_entity_poly.entity_id
_entity_poly.type
_entity_poly.pdbx_seq_one_letter_code
_entity_poly.pdbx_strand_id
1 'polypeptide(L)'
;MNSLLGADDSPVNKLIVTGDVQQGATNVSINDLGGHGAQTIEGVKIVDVGGTSWGRFVKTDRIVAGAYDYDLIKKGQSWYLTSNLINPEPAPEPIPEPIPEPESVPAPEPMPDPQPTKPSIVRPEGGSYTANLAAANNLFMMTLHDRLGETQYIDALTGQPEVTSLWLRQLGGRNAWRDGSGQQKNPE
;
A
#
# COMPACT_ATOMS: atom_id res chain seq x y z
N MET A 1 7.63 2.13 -19.44
CA MET A 1 7.31 1.14 -20.50
C MET A 1 5.86 0.71 -20.30
N ASN A 2 5.11 0.47 -21.37
CA ASN A 2 3.72 0.03 -21.25
C ASN A 2 3.59 -1.47 -21.50
N SER A 3 2.66 -2.12 -20.83
CA SER A 3 2.35 -3.55 -21.00
C SER A 3 0.87 -3.82 -20.77
N LEU A 4 0.35 -4.90 -21.34
CA LEU A 4 -0.84 -5.57 -20.81
C LEU A 4 -0.36 -6.80 -20.05
N LEU A 5 -0.31 -6.74 -18.72
CA LEU A 5 0.33 -7.79 -17.91
C LEU A 5 -0.54 -9.04 -17.76
N GLY A 6 0.05 -10.19 -18.08
CA GLY A 6 -0.51 -11.53 -18.07
C GLY A 6 0.60 -12.58 -17.96
N ALA A 7 0.55 -13.64 -18.78
CA ALA A 7 1.56 -14.69 -18.79
C ALA A 7 2.81 -14.28 -19.61
N ASP A 8 3.70 -15.22 -19.91
CA ASP A 8 4.99 -14.97 -20.60
C ASP A 8 4.84 -14.26 -21.96
N ASP A 9 3.70 -14.40 -22.62
CA ASP A 9 3.34 -13.83 -23.93
C ASP A 9 2.74 -12.42 -23.84
N SER A 10 2.74 -11.80 -22.66
CA SER A 10 2.22 -10.44 -22.44
C SER A 10 2.79 -9.44 -23.46
N PRO A 11 1.92 -8.68 -24.17
CA PRO A 11 2.40 -7.63 -25.05
C PRO A 11 2.97 -6.48 -24.21
N VAL A 12 4.26 -6.22 -24.42
CA VAL A 12 5.04 -5.24 -23.65
C VAL A 12 5.97 -4.42 -24.54
N ASN A 13 6.21 -3.16 -24.18
CA ASN A 13 7.33 -2.42 -24.76
C ASN A 13 8.66 -3.01 -24.29
N LYS A 14 9.56 -3.26 -25.23
CA LYS A 14 10.87 -3.86 -24.97
C LYS A 14 11.99 -2.87 -25.24
N LEU A 15 12.98 -2.82 -24.36
CA LEU A 15 14.27 -2.20 -24.65
C LEU A 15 15.20 -3.24 -25.25
N ILE A 16 15.76 -2.97 -26.43
CA ILE A 16 16.73 -3.85 -27.09
C ILE A 16 18.09 -3.15 -27.06
N VAL A 17 19.07 -3.80 -26.44
CA VAL A 17 20.46 -3.37 -26.39
C VAL A 17 21.27 -4.32 -27.25
N THR A 18 21.79 -3.83 -28.38
CA THR A 18 22.53 -4.68 -29.34
C THR A 18 23.96 -4.98 -28.91
N GLY A 19 24.50 -4.26 -27.92
CA GLY A 19 25.85 -4.44 -27.39
C GLY A 19 25.87 -4.67 -25.87
N ASP A 20 26.96 -4.27 -25.24
CA ASP A 20 27.17 -4.45 -23.80
C ASP A 20 26.41 -3.38 -22.98
N VAL A 21 25.89 -3.78 -21.83
CA VAL A 21 25.36 -2.87 -20.80
C VAL A 21 26.44 -2.61 -19.78
N GLN A 22 26.92 -1.36 -19.73
CA GLN A 22 27.94 -0.93 -18.78
C GLN A 22 27.42 -0.89 -17.34
N GLN A 23 28.34 -0.85 -16.37
CA GLN A 23 28.00 -0.74 -14.96
C GLN A 23 27.16 0.50 -14.69
N GLY A 24 26.14 0.35 -13.83
CA GLY A 24 25.18 1.41 -13.52
C GLY A 24 23.80 0.84 -13.18
N ALA A 25 22.92 1.69 -12.69
CA ALA A 25 21.53 1.34 -12.41
C ALA A 25 20.61 2.12 -13.36
N THR A 26 19.71 1.41 -14.03
CA THR A 26 18.66 2.00 -14.87
C THR A 26 17.31 1.71 -14.24
N ASN A 27 16.55 2.78 -13.99
CA ASN A 27 15.21 2.66 -13.42
C ASN A 27 14.22 2.22 -14.50
N VAL A 28 13.35 1.28 -14.15
CA VAL A 28 12.31 0.73 -15.00
C VAL A 28 10.97 0.96 -14.32
N SER A 29 10.12 1.73 -14.96
CA SER A 29 8.71 1.87 -14.59
C SER A 29 7.85 1.16 -15.62
N ILE A 30 6.88 0.37 -15.14
CA ILE A 30 5.91 -0.35 -15.96
C ILE A 30 4.54 0.27 -15.70
N ASN A 31 3.90 0.71 -16.78
CA ASN A 31 2.52 1.16 -16.79
C ASN A 31 1.66 0.02 -17.35
N ASP A 32 0.87 -0.62 -16.49
CA ASP A 32 -0.06 -1.65 -16.90
C ASP A 32 -1.32 -1.03 -17.52
N LEU A 33 -1.69 -1.49 -18.71
CA LEU A 33 -2.81 -0.99 -19.50
C LEU A 33 -4.10 -1.79 -19.26
N GLY A 34 -4.28 -2.34 -18.05
CA GLY A 34 -5.46 -3.13 -17.68
C GLY A 34 -5.25 -4.65 -17.81
N GLY A 35 -4.04 -5.14 -17.55
CA GLY A 35 -3.74 -6.56 -17.53
C GLY A 35 -4.49 -7.28 -16.41
N HIS A 36 -4.96 -8.50 -16.68
CA HIS A 36 -5.61 -9.33 -15.65
C HIS A 36 -4.62 -10.07 -14.76
N GLY A 37 -3.34 -10.12 -15.17
CA GLY A 37 -2.30 -10.89 -14.54
C GLY A 37 -2.45 -12.40 -14.74
N ALA A 38 -1.33 -13.10 -14.80
CA ALA A 38 -1.30 -14.56 -14.79
C ALA A 38 0.06 -15.04 -14.24
N GLN A 39 0.13 -16.32 -13.89
CA GLN A 39 1.39 -16.93 -13.49
C GLN A 39 2.32 -17.04 -14.72
N THR A 40 3.49 -16.41 -14.64
CA THR A 40 4.59 -16.56 -15.59
C THR A 40 5.39 -17.82 -15.31
N ILE A 41 5.92 -18.45 -16.36
CA ILE A 41 6.84 -19.59 -16.28
C ILE A 41 8.27 -19.10 -16.55
N GLU A 42 8.51 -18.60 -17.76
CA GLU A 42 9.77 -17.98 -18.16
C GLU A 42 9.84 -16.50 -17.79
N GLY A 43 8.70 -15.83 -17.62
CA GLY A 43 8.63 -14.39 -17.41
C GLY A 43 8.49 -13.61 -18.71
N VAL A 44 7.97 -12.40 -18.60
CA VAL A 44 7.78 -11.47 -19.71
C VAL A 44 9.07 -10.72 -19.98
N LYS A 45 9.71 -10.94 -21.14
CA LYS A 45 10.99 -10.27 -21.49
C LYS A 45 10.79 -8.79 -21.79
N ILE A 46 11.39 -7.91 -20.98
CA ILE A 46 11.28 -6.44 -21.15
C ILE A 46 12.59 -5.75 -21.55
N VAL A 47 13.74 -6.34 -21.26
CA VAL A 47 15.04 -5.87 -21.77
C VAL A 47 15.75 -7.04 -22.43
N ASP A 48 16.14 -6.87 -23.69
CA ASP A 48 16.93 -7.85 -24.43
C ASP A 48 18.34 -7.31 -24.65
N VAL A 49 19.34 -8.02 -24.15
CA VAL A 49 20.75 -7.61 -24.25
C VAL A 49 21.50 -8.61 -25.13
N GLY A 50 22.02 -8.13 -26.25
CA GLY A 50 22.81 -8.91 -27.21
C GLY A 50 24.27 -9.11 -26.80
N GLY A 51 24.79 -8.26 -25.90
CA GLY A 51 26.14 -8.35 -25.35
C GLY A 51 26.19 -8.74 -23.87
N THR A 52 27.27 -8.38 -23.18
CA THR A 52 27.47 -8.62 -21.76
C THR A 52 26.81 -7.51 -20.94
N SER A 53 26.06 -7.90 -19.91
CA SER A 53 25.34 -6.99 -19.03
C SER A 53 26.02 -6.89 -17.67
N TRP A 54 26.82 -5.85 -17.46
CA TRP A 54 27.40 -5.50 -16.14
C TRP A 54 26.52 -4.52 -15.36
N GLY A 55 25.60 -3.83 -16.03
CA GLY A 55 24.62 -2.96 -15.39
C GLY A 55 23.43 -3.71 -14.78
N ARG A 56 22.61 -2.95 -14.04
CA ARG A 56 21.40 -3.43 -13.38
C ARG A 56 20.19 -2.61 -13.79
N PHE A 57 19.08 -3.30 -14.02
CA PHE A 57 17.78 -2.66 -14.17
C PHE A 57 17.00 -2.81 -12.85
N VAL A 58 16.36 -1.73 -12.40
CA VAL A 58 15.71 -1.66 -11.09
C VAL A 58 14.29 -1.17 -11.28
N LYS A 59 13.30 -1.90 -10.76
CA LYS A 59 11.93 -1.40 -10.78
C LYS A 59 11.80 -0.17 -9.89
N THR A 60 11.12 0.87 -10.37
CA THR A 60 10.92 2.11 -9.61
C THR A 60 9.79 1.98 -8.59
N ASP A 61 8.73 1.25 -8.97
CA ASP A 61 7.54 1.05 -8.16
C ASP A 61 7.11 -0.42 -8.16
N ARG A 62 6.09 -0.74 -7.37
CA ARG A 62 5.41 -2.04 -7.37
C ARG A 62 4.67 -2.24 -8.69
N ILE A 63 4.72 -3.44 -9.26
CA ILE A 63 4.10 -3.77 -10.54
C ILE A 63 3.06 -4.85 -10.28
N VAL A 64 1.77 -4.53 -10.43
CA VAL A 64 0.67 -5.43 -10.07
C VAL A 64 -0.31 -5.54 -11.23
N ALA A 65 -0.80 -6.76 -11.48
CA ALA A 65 -1.94 -7.00 -12.35
C ALA A 65 -2.77 -8.15 -11.78
N GLY A 66 -4.07 -7.89 -11.56
CA GLY A 66 -4.98 -8.82 -10.89
C GLY A 66 -4.44 -9.31 -9.54
N ALA A 67 -4.38 -10.63 -9.36
CA ALA A 67 -3.89 -11.29 -8.15
C ALA A 67 -2.37 -11.51 -8.12
N TYR A 68 -1.60 -10.90 -9.03
CA TYR A 68 -0.18 -11.16 -9.21
C TYR A 68 0.67 -9.92 -9.01
N ASP A 69 1.78 -10.07 -8.29
CA ASP A 69 2.87 -9.09 -8.18
C ASP A 69 3.99 -9.48 -9.13
N TYR A 70 4.54 -8.52 -9.87
CA TYR A 70 5.60 -8.74 -10.83
C TYR A 70 6.92 -8.15 -10.33
N ASP A 71 7.95 -8.99 -10.36
CA ASP A 71 9.32 -8.63 -10.03
C ASP A 71 10.20 -8.59 -11.27
N LEU A 72 11.13 -7.65 -11.29
CA LEU A 72 12.11 -7.52 -12.35
C LEU A 72 13.35 -8.37 -12.02
N ILE A 73 13.53 -9.46 -12.76
CA ILE A 73 14.58 -10.45 -12.54
C ILE A 73 15.49 -10.54 -13.76
N LYS A 74 16.81 -10.59 -13.52
CA LYS A 74 17.82 -10.87 -14.54
C LYS A 74 17.87 -12.37 -14.85
N LYS A 75 17.77 -12.74 -16.12
CA LYS A 75 17.97 -14.11 -16.61
C LYS A 75 18.99 -14.08 -17.75
N GLY A 76 20.17 -14.66 -17.51
CA GLY A 76 21.30 -14.51 -18.43
C GLY A 76 21.76 -13.05 -18.50
N GLN A 77 21.78 -12.47 -19.71
CA GLN A 77 22.11 -11.05 -19.94
C GLN A 77 20.87 -10.13 -19.98
N SER A 78 19.69 -10.72 -20.12
CA SER A 78 18.41 -10.03 -20.34
C SER A 78 17.57 -9.96 -19.07
N TRP A 79 16.52 -9.12 -19.09
CA TRP A 79 15.68 -8.87 -17.92
C TRP A 79 14.20 -9.13 -18.21
N TYR A 80 13.55 -9.74 -17.23
CA TYR A 80 12.20 -10.30 -17.33
C TYR A 80 11.34 -9.87 -16.15
N LEU A 81 10.05 -9.67 -16.38
CA LEU A 81 9.06 -9.60 -15.31
C LEU A 81 8.58 -11.01 -14.98
N THR A 82 8.69 -11.42 -13.72
CA THR A 82 8.18 -12.70 -13.22
C THR A 82 7.10 -12.46 -12.18
N SER A 83 5.98 -13.13 -12.32
CA SER A 83 4.84 -13.00 -11.43
C SER A 83 4.94 -13.92 -10.22
N ASN A 84 4.43 -13.45 -9.08
CA ASN A 84 4.12 -14.26 -7.91
C ASN A 84 2.67 -13.99 -7.50
N LEU A 85 1.95 -15.04 -7.09
CA LEU A 85 0.60 -14.87 -6.56
C LEU A 85 0.67 -14.03 -5.27
N ILE A 86 -0.16 -13.00 -5.18
CA ILE A 86 -0.33 -12.20 -3.98
C ILE A 86 -1.08 -13.08 -2.99
N ASN A 87 -0.36 -13.65 -2.03
CA ASN A 87 -1.00 -14.41 -0.96
C ASN A 87 -1.53 -13.40 0.08
N PRO A 88 -2.86 -13.26 0.26
CA PRO A 88 -3.36 -12.51 1.39
C PRO A 88 -2.88 -13.20 2.66
N GLU A 89 -2.36 -12.42 3.61
CA GLU A 89 -2.04 -12.93 4.94
C GLU A 89 -3.29 -13.62 5.50
N PRO A 90 -3.17 -14.82 6.10
CA PRO A 90 -4.33 -15.48 6.69
C PRO A 90 -4.98 -14.50 7.67
N ALA A 91 -6.30 -14.32 7.54
CA ALA A 91 -7.05 -13.54 8.50
C ALA A 91 -6.73 -14.06 9.91
N PRO A 92 -6.53 -13.18 10.91
CA PRO A 92 -6.29 -13.63 12.27
C PRO A 92 -7.40 -14.62 12.65
N GLU A 93 -7.00 -15.82 13.05
CA GLU A 93 -7.96 -16.83 13.51
C GLU A 93 -8.81 -16.21 14.62
N PRO A 94 -10.14 -16.41 14.61
CA PRO A 94 -10.99 -15.95 15.70
C PRO A 94 -10.45 -16.54 16.99
N ILE A 95 -10.16 -15.69 17.97
CA ILE A 95 -9.78 -16.11 19.32
C ILE A 95 -10.88 -17.07 19.80
N PRO A 96 -10.57 -18.33 20.14
CA PRO A 96 -11.56 -19.26 20.64
C PRO A 96 -12.25 -18.64 21.86
N GLU A 97 -13.58 -18.62 21.86
CA GLU A 97 -14.33 -18.33 23.08
C GLU A 97 -13.86 -19.29 24.19
N PRO A 98 -13.75 -18.83 25.46
CA PRO A 98 -13.28 -19.69 26.54
C PRO A 98 -14.29 -20.84 26.72
N ILE A 99 -13.91 -22.01 26.21
CA ILE A 99 -14.60 -23.27 26.51
C ILE A 99 -14.39 -23.55 28.00
N PRO A 100 -15.46 -23.84 28.78
CA PRO A 100 -15.31 -24.29 30.15
C PRO A 100 -14.47 -25.57 30.17
N GLU A 101 -13.43 -25.54 31.01
CA GLU A 101 -12.38 -26.55 31.16
C GLU A 101 -12.96 -27.99 31.21
N PRO A 102 -12.74 -28.83 30.19
CA PRO A 102 -13.03 -30.25 30.29
C PRO A 102 -11.86 -30.98 30.96
N GLU A 103 -12.20 -31.97 31.78
CA GLU A 103 -11.27 -32.79 32.55
C GLU A 103 -10.13 -33.38 31.71
N SER A 104 -8.96 -33.51 32.34
CA SER A 104 -7.67 -33.87 31.76
C SER A 104 -7.71 -35.11 30.84
N VAL A 105 -7.44 -34.90 29.55
CA VAL A 105 -7.08 -35.94 28.57
C VAL A 105 -5.55 -35.92 28.39
N PRO A 106 -4.86 -37.06 28.15
CA PRO A 106 -3.40 -37.09 28.09
C PRO A 106 -2.85 -36.26 26.91
N ALA A 107 -1.68 -35.65 27.10
CA ALA A 107 -1.07 -34.70 26.18
C ALA A 107 -0.88 -35.25 24.75
N PRO A 108 -1.23 -34.49 23.70
CA PRO A 108 -0.88 -34.84 22.32
C PRO A 108 0.63 -34.66 22.08
N GLU A 109 1.18 -35.47 21.18
CA GLU A 109 2.59 -35.45 20.78
C GLU A 109 3.03 -34.08 20.23
N PRO A 110 4.31 -33.68 20.42
CA PRO A 110 4.79 -32.38 20.00
C PRO A 110 4.70 -32.20 18.48
N MET A 111 3.98 -31.17 18.06
CA MET A 111 3.99 -30.70 16.68
C MET A 111 5.39 -30.20 16.29
N PRO A 112 5.81 -30.32 15.01
CA PRO A 112 7.07 -29.78 14.53
C PRO A 112 7.11 -28.25 14.70
N ASP A 113 8.25 -27.72 15.12
CA ASP A 113 8.46 -26.28 15.28
C ASP A 113 8.12 -25.50 14.01
N PRO A 114 7.44 -24.34 14.11
CA PRO A 114 7.16 -23.49 12.97
C PRO A 114 8.47 -23.03 12.31
N GLN A 115 8.58 -23.30 11.01
CA GLN A 115 9.73 -22.88 10.22
C GLN A 115 9.79 -21.34 10.13
N PRO A 116 10.98 -20.70 10.19
CA PRO A 116 11.11 -19.25 10.19
C PRO A 116 10.44 -18.63 8.96
N THR A 117 9.37 -17.88 9.18
CA THR A 117 8.70 -17.12 8.13
C THR A 117 9.59 -15.93 7.73
N LYS A 118 9.69 -15.68 6.43
CA LYS A 118 10.40 -14.52 5.87
C LYS A 118 9.81 -13.23 6.48
N PRO A 119 10.60 -12.18 6.72
CA PRO A 119 10.07 -10.94 7.29
C PRO A 119 8.96 -10.39 6.39
N SER A 120 7.77 -10.17 6.96
CA SER A 120 6.65 -9.56 6.24
C SER A 120 7.00 -8.12 5.89
N ILE A 121 6.73 -7.74 4.64
CA ILE A 121 6.88 -6.37 4.17
C ILE A 121 5.57 -5.67 4.53
N VAL A 122 5.61 -4.77 5.52
CA VAL A 122 4.42 -4.05 5.97
C VAL A 122 3.98 -3.05 4.90
N ARG A 123 2.73 -3.18 4.48
CA ARG A 123 2.07 -2.35 3.47
C ARG A 123 1.73 -0.95 4.02
N PRO A 124 2.13 0.17 3.37
CA PRO A 124 1.76 1.51 3.81
C PRO A 124 0.26 1.80 3.70
N GLU A 125 -0.50 1.01 2.93
CA GLU A 125 -1.92 1.23 2.67
C GLU A 125 -2.79 1.13 3.92
N GLY A 126 -2.39 0.33 4.92
CA GLY A 126 -3.06 0.29 6.22
C GLY A 126 -2.99 1.63 6.96
N GLY A 127 -1.85 2.34 6.85
CA GLY A 127 -1.67 3.68 7.42
C GLY A 127 -2.45 4.76 6.66
N SER A 128 -2.60 4.63 5.35
CA SER A 128 -3.42 5.57 4.55
C SER A 128 -4.92 5.45 4.86
N TYR A 129 -5.43 4.25 5.11
CA TYR A 129 -6.84 4.05 5.47
C TYR A 129 -7.18 4.67 6.82
N THR A 130 -6.30 4.51 7.82
CA THR A 130 -6.50 5.12 9.14
C THR A 130 -6.34 6.64 9.12
N ALA A 131 -5.41 7.17 8.32
CA ALA A 131 -5.25 8.61 8.12
C ALA A 131 -6.49 9.24 7.45
N ASN A 132 -7.07 8.59 6.44
CA ASN A 132 -8.31 9.03 5.81
C ASN A 132 -9.49 9.01 6.80
N LEU A 133 -9.57 8.00 7.66
CA LEU A 133 -10.60 7.93 8.70
C LEU A 133 -10.42 9.06 9.76
N ALA A 134 -9.18 9.34 10.16
CA ALA A 134 -8.87 10.44 11.06
C ALA A 134 -9.18 11.82 10.44
N ALA A 135 -8.90 12.01 9.15
CA ALA A 135 -9.25 13.22 8.42
C ALA A 135 -10.78 13.37 8.27
N ALA A 136 -11.49 12.27 7.97
CA ALA A 136 -12.94 12.25 7.78
C ALA A 136 -13.72 12.73 9.01
N ASN A 137 -13.23 12.45 10.22
CA ASN A 137 -13.86 12.89 11.47
C ASN A 137 -14.02 14.42 11.57
N ASN A 138 -13.24 15.18 10.80
CA ASN A 138 -13.18 16.64 10.89
C ASN A 138 -13.77 17.37 9.67
N LEU A 139 -14.15 16.66 8.60
CA LEU A 139 -14.54 17.27 7.31
C LEU A 139 -15.81 18.14 7.37
N PHE A 140 -16.65 17.97 8.38
CA PHE A 140 -17.92 18.71 8.51
C PHE A 140 -17.97 19.63 9.73
N MET A 141 -16.81 19.93 10.33
CA MET A 141 -16.72 20.80 11.50
C MET A 141 -16.78 22.28 11.09
N MET A 142 -17.96 22.76 10.71
CA MET A 142 -18.22 24.14 10.30
C MET A 142 -18.19 25.12 11.49
N THR A 143 -17.64 26.33 11.26
CA THR A 143 -17.69 27.42 12.26
C THR A 143 -19.10 28.01 12.37
N LEU A 144 -19.34 28.87 13.37
CA LEU A 144 -20.59 29.64 13.44
C LEU A 144 -20.74 30.55 12.21
N HIS A 145 -19.64 31.15 11.77
CA HIS A 145 -19.58 32.02 10.59
C HIS A 145 -19.95 31.28 9.30
N ASP A 146 -19.48 30.03 9.14
CA ASP A 146 -19.80 29.19 7.98
C ASP A 146 -21.26 28.72 7.93
N ARG A 147 -21.97 28.70 9.07
CA ARG A 147 -23.37 28.23 9.16
C ARG A 147 -24.40 29.33 9.08
N LEU A 148 -24.14 30.48 9.71
CA LEU A 148 -25.09 31.58 9.78
C LEU A 148 -24.82 32.65 8.71
N GLY A 149 -23.63 32.67 8.11
CA GLY A 149 -23.19 33.80 7.31
C GLY A 149 -23.11 35.07 8.15
N GLU A 150 -22.99 36.22 7.49
CA GLU A 150 -22.92 37.52 8.16
C GLU A 150 -24.32 37.94 8.66
N THR A 151 -24.61 37.76 9.95
CA THR A 151 -25.89 38.18 10.54
C THR A 151 -25.85 39.68 10.86
N GLN A 152 -26.06 40.52 9.85
CA GLN A 152 -26.31 41.95 10.08
C GLN A 152 -27.81 42.14 10.35
N TYR A 153 -28.21 42.21 11.62
CA TYR A 153 -29.56 42.62 12.00
C TYR A 153 -29.50 43.98 12.68
N ILE A 154 -30.35 44.90 12.23
CA ILE A 154 -30.42 46.28 12.71
C ILE A 154 -31.65 46.36 13.64
N ASP A 155 -31.46 46.81 14.88
CA ASP A 155 -32.59 47.06 15.79
C ASP A 155 -33.49 48.17 15.21
N ALA A 156 -34.75 47.84 14.91
CA ALA A 156 -35.71 48.73 14.26
C ALA A 156 -36.15 49.92 15.13
N LEU A 157 -35.87 49.91 16.44
CA LEU A 157 -36.24 50.99 17.35
C LEU A 157 -35.09 51.98 17.65
N THR A 158 -33.84 51.53 17.64
CA THR A 158 -32.68 52.33 18.06
C THR A 158 -31.64 52.55 16.96
N GLY A 159 -31.67 51.77 15.88
CA GLY A 159 -30.76 51.89 14.74
C GLY A 159 -29.29 51.57 15.05
N GLN A 160 -28.98 51.08 16.26
CA GLN A 160 -27.64 50.68 16.66
C GLN A 160 -27.40 49.21 16.29
N PRO A 161 -26.24 48.86 15.71
CA PRO A 161 -25.87 47.47 15.48
C PRO A 161 -25.47 46.82 16.80
N GLU A 162 -26.35 46.02 17.40
CA GLU A 162 -26.02 45.22 18.59
C GLU A 162 -26.09 43.72 18.27
N VAL A 163 -25.05 42.98 18.70
CA VAL A 163 -24.96 41.53 18.51
C VAL A 163 -24.56 40.88 19.83
N THR A 164 -25.50 40.21 20.52
CA THR A 164 -25.16 39.38 21.68
C THR A 164 -25.27 37.91 21.28
N SER A 165 -24.18 37.35 20.74
CA SER A 165 -24.09 35.90 20.49
C SER A 165 -22.84 35.34 21.16
N LEU A 166 -23.02 34.30 21.97
CA LEU A 166 -21.92 33.55 22.58
C LEU A 166 -21.91 32.15 21.99
N TRP A 167 -20.83 31.82 21.30
CA TRP A 167 -20.59 30.46 20.85
C TRP A 167 -19.23 29.99 21.35
N LEU A 168 -19.23 28.84 22.02
CA LEU A 168 -18.04 28.24 22.59
C LEU A 168 -17.87 26.84 22.04
N ARG A 169 -16.65 26.51 21.61
CA ARG A 169 -16.30 25.18 21.14
C ARG A 169 -15.03 24.69 21.82
N GLN A 170 -15.10 23.49 22.36
CA GLN A 170 -13.96 22.76 22.87
C GLN A 170 -13.65 21.60 21.94
N LEU A 171 -12.40 21.52 21.49
CA LEU A 171 -11.88 20.47 20.64
C LEU A 171 -10.77 19.73 21.37
N GLY A 172 -10.76 18.40 21.27
CA GLY A 172 -9.70 17.56 21.78
C GLY A 172 -9.59 16.30 20.93
N GLY A 173 -8.37 15.94 20.55
CA GLY A 173 -8.09 14.72 19.80
C GLY A 173 -6.68 14.26 20.06
N ARG A 174 -6.48 12.95 20.26
CA ARG A 174 -5.16 12.33 20.39
C ARG A 174 -5.15 11.09 19.51
N ASN A 175 -4.34 11.12 18.46
CA ASN A 175 -4.05 9.94 17.65
C ASN A 175 -2.71 9.37 18.11
N ALA A 176 -2.68 8.09 18.45
CA ALA A 176 -1.46 7.40 18.81
C ALA A 176 -1.40 6.08 18.03
N TRP A 177 -0.28 5.86 17.35
CA TRP A 177 -0.03 4.66 16.57
C TRP A 177 1.23 4.00 17.11
N ARG A 178 1.21 2.67 17.24
CA ARG A 178 2.39 1.88 17.58
C ARG A 178 2.48 0.74 16.58
N ASP A 179 3.61 0.66 15.90
CA ASP A 179 3.97 -0.43 15.01
C ASP A 179 4.89 -1.39 15.77
N GLY A 180 4.50 -2.67 15.87
CA GLY A 180 5.29 -3.71 16.54
C GLY A 180 6.39 -4.30 15.65
N SER A 181 6.44 -3.92 14.36
CA SER A 181 7.39 -4.46 13.38
C SER A 181 8.72 -3.69 13.31
N GLY A 182 8.81 -2.52 13.97
CA GLY A 182 10.00 -1.66 13.95
C GLY A 182 10.32 -1.05 12.58
N GLN A 183 9.44 -1.19 11.58
CA GLN A 183 9.69 -0.76 10.20
C GLN A 183 9.28 0.69 9.92
N GLN A 184 8.48 1.33 10.78
CA GLN A 184 8.14 2.74 10.64
C GLN A 184 8.78 3.61 11.74
N LYS A 185 9.82 4.38 11.36
CA LYS A 185 10.36 5.48 12.18
C LYS A 185 9.69 6.78 11.74
N ASN A 186 8.98 7.45 12.66
CA ASN A 186 8.64 8.87 12.47
C ASN A 186 9.82 9.73 12.94
N PRO A 187 10.23 10.78 12.19
CA PRO A 187 11.07 11.83 12.76
C PRO A 187 10.25 12.69 13.73
N GLU A 188 10.89 13.11 14.83
CA GLU A 188 10.38 14.09 15.80
C GLU A 188 10.18 15.48 15.18
#